data_AF-A0AA97BE08-F1
#
_entry.id   AF-A0AA97BE08-F1
#
_cell.length_a   1.000
_cell.length_b   1.000
_cell.length_c   1.000
_cell.angle_alpha   90.00
_cell.angle_beta   90.00
_cell.angle_gamma   90.00
#
_symmetry.space_group_name_H-M   'P 1'
#
loop_
_entity.id
_entity.type
_entity.pdbx_description
1 polymer ?
#
loop_
_entity_poly.entity_id
_entity_poly.type
_entity_poly.pdbx_seq_one_letter_code
_entity_poly.pdbx_strand_id
1 'polypeptide(L)' 'MGTTHRDVATGAGVRVGDTHEAVTNAYGSPSLADGEMLIYYVSGSDQSESFSFSLDGGRVVEIRYYALLN' A
#
# COMPACT_ATOMS: atom_id res chain seq x y z
N MET A 1 -11.73 -0.06 -22.61
CA MET A 1 -12.23 -0.72 -21.39
C MET A 1 -11.02 -1.11 -20.58
N GLY A 2 -10.77 -0.44 -19.44
CA GLY A 2 -9.63 -0.75 -18.58
C GLY A 2 -9.93 -2.01 -17.77
N THR A 3 -9.07 -3.02 -17.87
CA THR A 3 -9.17 -4.24 -17.07
C THR A 3 -8.90 -3.89 -15.62
N THR A 4 -9.94 -3.68 -14.81
CA THR A 4 -9.79 -3.57 -13.36
C THR A 4 -9.43 -4.96 -12.83
N HIS A 5 -8.15 -5.20 -12.58
CA HIS A 5 -7.70 -6.41 -11.92
C HIS A 5 -8.12 -6.38 -10.45
N ARG A 6 -9.33 -6.85 -10.15
CA ARG A 6 -9.87 -6.97 -8.77
C ARG A 6 -9.12 -8.00 -7.90
N ASP A 7 -8.25 -8.82 -8.50
CA ASP A 7 -7.52 -9.91 -7.84
C ASP A 7 -6.00 -9.67 -7.72
N VAL A 8 -5.53 -8.44 -7.96
CA VAL A 8 -4.12 -8.13 -7.71
C VAL A 8 -3.92 -7.89 -6.22
N ALA A 9 -3.27 -8.87 -5.57
CA ALA A 9 -2.75 -8.74 -4.22
C ALA A 9 -1.27 -8.34 -4.26
N THR A 10 -0.83 -7.64 -3.23
CA THR A 10 0.60 -7.43 -2.99
C THR A 10 1.31 -8.76 -2.68
N GLY A 11 2.64 -8.76 -2.69
CA GLY A 11 3.42 -9.93 -2.27
C GLY A 11 3.12 -10.39 -0.83
N ALA A 12 2.59 -9.51 0.02
CA ALA A 12 2.17 -9.83 1.40
C ALA A 12 0.68 -10.22 1.51
N GLY A 13 -0.05 -10.29 0.40
CA GLY A 13 -1.44 -10.74 0.34
C GLY A 13 -2.50 -9.66 0.54
N VAL A 14 -2.13 -8.38 0.65
CA VAL A 14 -3.07 -7.26 0.78
C VAL A 14 -3.67 -6.90 -0.58
N ARG A 15 -4.97 -6.62 -0.63
CA ARG A 15 -5.71 -6.27 -1.85
C ARG A 15 -6.71 -5.15 -1.61
N VAL A 16 -7.21 -4.57 -2.71
CA VAL A 16 -8.30 -3.58 -2.66
C VAL A 16 -9.52 -4.19 -1.97
N GLY A 17 -10.10 -3.46 -1.02
CA GLY A 17 -11.22 -3.86 -0.17
C GLY A 17 -10.82 -4.35 1.22
N ASP A 18 -9.55 -4.71 1.43
CA ASP A 18 -9.03 -5.08 2.74
C ASP A 18 -9.09 -3.90 3.72
N THR A 19 -9.11 -4.22 5.02
CA THR A 19 -9.17 -3.20 6.07
C THR A 19 -7.78 -2.62 6.33
N HIS A 20 -7.73 -1.41 6.88
CA HIS A 20 -6.51 -0.84 7.45
C HIS A 20 -5.80 -1.84 8.37
N GLU A 21 -6.54 -2.55 9.24
CA GLU A 21 -5.98 -3.56 10.13
C GLU A 21 -5.26 -4.69 9.38
N ALA A 22 -5.80 -5.16 8.25
CA ALA A 22 -5.15 -6.17 7.43
C ALA A 22 -3.83 -5.66 6.83
N VAL A 23 -3.78 -4.39 6.39
CA VAL A 23 -2.55 -3.75 5.90
C VAL A 23 -1.50 -3.70 7.01
N THR A 24 -1.89 -3.23 8.20
CA THR A 24 -0.99 -3.11 9.36
C THR A 24 -0.52 -4.47 9.87
N ASN A 25 -1.33 -5.52 9.80
CA ASN A 25 -0.89 -6.88 10.11
C ASN A 25 0.13 -7.42 9.10
N ALA A 26 -0.04 -7.09 7.81
CA ALA A 26 0.84 -7.59 6.76
C ALA A 26 2.18 -6.84 6.70
N TYR A 27 2.18 -5.52 6.90
CA TYR A 27 3.36 -4.66 6.72
C TYR A 27 3.88 -4.02 8.02
N GLY A 28 3.17 -4.18 9.14
CA GLY A 28 3.47 -3.49 10.39
C GLY A 28 3.04 -2.02 10.38
N SER A 29 3.66 -1.23 11.25
CA SER A 29 3.40 0.21 11.32
C SER A 29 3.89 0.92 10.04
N PRO A 30 3.08 1.80 9.44
CA PRO A 30 3.51 2.58 8.28
C PRO A 30 4.68 3.50 8.65
N SER A 31 5.56 3.75 7.68
CA SER A 31 6.62 4.75 7.81
C SER A 31 6.03 6.17 7.88
N LEU A 32 4.95 6.42 7.14
CA LEU A 32 4.17 7.64 7.18
C LEU A 32 2.69 7.30 7.06
N ALA A 33 1.87 7.92 7.91
CA ALA A 33 0.42 7.87 7.82
C ALA A 33 -0.13 9.30 7.74
N ASP A 34 -0.88 9.59 6.68
CA ASP A 34 -1.53 10.89 6.46
C ASP A 34 -3.01 10.67 6.15
N GLY A 35 -3.87 10.91 7.14
CA GLY A 35 -5.32 10.70 7.03
C GLY A 35 -5.68 9.29 6.56
N GLU A 36 -6.06 9.18 5.29
CA GLU A 36 -6.45 7.93 4.63
C GLU A 36 -5.33 7.33 3.75
N MET A 37 -4.07 7.75 3.92
CA MET A 37 -2.94 7.22 3.17
C MET A 37 -1.89 6.61 4.10
N LEU A 38 -1.46 5.39 3.78
CA LEU A 38 -0.38 4.67 4.46
C LEU A 38 0.79 4.49 3.51
N ILE A 39 2.01 4.82 3.94
CA ILE A 39 3.23 4.70 3.14
C ILE A 39 4.28 3.88 3.90
N TYR A 40 4.87 2.92 3.19
CA TYR A 40 5.90 2.00 3.66
C TYR A 40 7.14 2.12 2.78
N TYR A 41 8.24 2.63 3.31
CA TYR A 41 9.49 2.69 2.56
C TYR A 41 10.19 1.33 2.55
N VAL A 42 10.63 0.91 1.37
CA VAL A 42 11.45 -0.29 1.21
C VAL A 42 12.91 0.14 1.40
N SER A 43 13.50 -0.28 2.52
CA SER A 43 14.87 0.04 2.99
C SER A 43 15.12 1.48 3.49
N GLY A 44 15.49 1.56 4.76
CA GLY A 44 15.36 2.74 5.64
C GLY A 44 16.35 3.89 5.46
N SER A 45 16.83 4.21 4.26
CA SER A 45 17.66 5.42 4.07
C SER A 45 17.41 6.17 2.77
N ASP A 46 17.13 5.48 1.67
CA ASP A 46 17.11 6.14 0.36
C ASP A 46 15.70 6.60 -0.07
N GLN A 47 14.62 6.08 0.55
CA GLN A 47 13.21 6.33 0.17
C GLN A 47 12.91 6.15 -1.34
N SER A 48 13.85 5.57 -2.08
CA SER A 48 13.78 5.36 -3.52
C SER A 48 12.74 4.33 -3.91
N GLU A 49 12.29 3.52 -2.96
CA GLU A 49 11.24 2.54 -3.13
C GLU A 49 10.20 2.68 -2.00
N SER A 50 8.93 2.68 -2.36
CA SER A 50 7.82 2.73 -1.41
C SER A 50 6.59 1.98 -1.89
N PHE A 51 5.86 1.46 -0.92
CA PHE A 51 4.52 0.92 -1.10
C PHE A 51 3.54 1.86 -0.43
N SER A 52 2.47 2.24 -1.11
CA SER A 52 1.41 3.05 -0.53
C SER A 52 0.03 2.46 -0.72
N PHE A 53 -0.80 2.66 0.30
CA PHE A 53 -2.19 2.22 0.36
C PHE A 53 -3.06 3.44 0.60
N SER A 54 -3.98 3.72 -0.31
CA SER A 54 -5.04 4.69 -0.08
C SER A 54 -6.26 3.97 0.49
N LEU A 55 -6.83 4.55 1.52
CA LEU A 55 -7.99 4.09 2.24
C LEU A 55 -9.18 5.00 1.91
N ASP A 56 -10.39 4.45 2.02
CA ASP A 56 -11.65 5.19 2.09
C ASP A 56 -12.52 4.48 3.12
N GLY A 57 -12.94 5.19 4.17
CA GLY A 57 -13.74 4.59 5.25
C GLY A 57 -13.04 3.40 5.92
N GLY A 58 -11.70 3.44 5.99
CA GLY A 58 -10.86 2.39 6.58
C GLY A 58 -10.63 1.15 5.72
N ARG A 59 -11.00 1.19 4.44
CA ARG A 59 -10.74 0.10 3.47
C ARG A 59 -9.82 0.55 2.35
N VAL A 60 -8.94 -0.35 1.91
CA VAL A 60 -8.03 -0.10 0.79
C VAL A 60 -8.84 0.12 -0.49
N VAL A 61 -8.67 1.27 -1.12
CA VAL A 61 -9.27 1.58 -2.43
C VAL A 61 -8.21 1.60 -3.54
N GLU A 62 -6.95 1.80 -3.19
CA GLU A 62 -5.86 1.85 -4.14
C GLU A 62 -4.55 1.36 -3.50
N ILE A 63 -3.73 0.72 -4.33
CA ILE A 63 -2.41 0.21 -3.96
C ILE A 63 -1.42 0.71 -5.02
N ARG A 64 -0.34 1.35 -4.58
CA ARG A 64 0.73 1.82 -5.48
C ARG A 64 2.08 1.32 -4.98
N TYR A 65 2.91 0.92 -5.94
CA TYR A 65 4.33 0.73 -5.72
C TYR A 65 5.07 1.79 -6.51
N TYR A 66 5.98 2.49 -5.84
CA TYR A 66 6.85 3.48 -6.42
C TYR A 66 8.29 3.00 -6.27
N ALA A 67 9.03 2.98 -7.36
CA ALA A 67 10.45 2.68 -7.38
C ALA A 67 11.13 3.62 -8.38
N LEU A 68 12.15 4.33 -7.92
CA LEU A 68 13.05 5.08 -8.79
C LEU A 68 13.93 4.06 -9.53
N LEU A 69 13.64 3.82 -10.81
CA LEU A 69 14.53 3.06 -11.68
C LEU A 69 15.74 3.95 -12.01
N ASN A 70 16.90 3.55 -11.50
CA ASN A 70 18.18 4.19 -11.74
C ASN A 70 18.80 3.72 -13.07
#